data_AF-A0A0M8PTT3-F1
#
_entry.id   AF-A0A0M8PTT3-F1
#
_cell.length_a   1.000
_cell.length_b   1.000
_cell.length_c   1.000
_cell.angle_alpha   90.00
_cell.angle_beta   90.00
_cell.angle_gamma   90.00
#
_symmetry.space_group_name_H-M   'P 1'
#
loop_
_entity.id
_entity.type
_entity.pdbx_description
1 polymer ?
#
loop_
_entity_poly.entity_id
_entity_poly.type
_entity_poly.pdbx_seq_one_letter_code
_entity_poly.pdbx_strand_id
1 'polypeptide(L)'
;MDLFIASNRQLPIRYFVNEAIWIRRGGCSKHPQLTLPFFVEVEIKNSFNLQIITEYIYEFQRQYKQTEIQILIKDTSILDTIQEMLINNMLSNHSITIQQL
;
A
#
# COMPACT_ATOMS: atom_id res chain seq x y z
N MET A 1 -12.70 2.21 1.47
CA MET A 1 -11.52 1.43 1.09
C MET A 1 -11.10 1.94 -0.27
N ASP A 2 -9.96 2.58 -0.27
CA ASP A 2 -9.49 3.51 -1.30
C ASP A 2 -8.31 2.92 -2.06
N LEU A 3 -7.47 2.13 -1.39
CA LEU A 3 -6.47 1.27 -2.04
C LEU A 3 -6.22 -0.07 -1.31
N PHE A 4 -5.80 -1.09 -2.05
CA PHE A 4 -5.28 -2.35 -1.51
C PHE A 4 -3.76 -2.33 -1.58
N ILE A 5 -3.10 -2.83 -0.53
CA ILE A 5 -1.67 -3.15 -0.57
C ILE A 5 -1.56 -4.65 -0.36
N ALA A 6 -0.88 -5.34 -1.27
CA ALA A 6 -0.61 -6.77 -1.17
C ALA A 6 0.88 -7.07 -1.29
N SER A 7 1.31 -8.16 -0.67
CA SER A 7 2.70 -8.58 -0.66
C SER A 7 2.87 -10.10 -0.59
N ASN A 8 4.05 -10.57 -1.01
CA ASN A 8 4.52 -11.94 -0.75
C ASN A 8 4.94 -12.18 0.72
N ARG A 9 4.98 -11.14 1.57
CA ARG A 9 5.18 -11.25 3.03
C ARG A 9 3.99 -10.69 3.81
N GLN A 10 3.84 -11.09 5.07
CA GLN A 10 2.72 -10.66 5.90
C GLN A 10 2.79 -9.16 6.21
N LEU A 11 1.73 -8.45 5.83
CA LEU A 11 1.61 -7.00 6.02
C LEU A 11 1.11 -6.63 7.44
N PRO A 12 1.72 -5.64 8.11
CA PRO A 12 1.27 -5.18 9.43
C PRO A 12 -0.03 -4.36 9.37
N ILE A 13 -0.88 -4.51 10.38
CA ILE A 13 -2.06 -3.64 10.59
C ILE A 13 -1.59 -2.35 11.28
N ARG A 14 -2.13 -1.21 10.85
CA ARG A 14 -1.83 0.12 11.42
C ARG A 14 -3.07 1.02 11.43
N TYR A 15 -3.17 1.85 12.46
CA TYR A 15 -4.26 2.80 12.64
C TYR A 15 -3.67 4.17 12.98
N PHE A 16 -3.74 5.08 12.02
CA PHE A 16 -3.27 6.47 12.13
C PHE A 16 -4.49 7.35 12.34
N VAL A 17 -4.98 7.37 13.58
CA VAL A 17 -6.29 7.97 13.92
C VAL A 17 -6.26 9.49 13.70
N ASN A 18 -5.16 10.15 14.04
CA ASN A 18 -5.02 11.61 13.90
C ASN A 18 -4.91 12.02 12.42
N GLU A 19 -4.32 11.15 11.62
CA GLU A 19 -4.04 11.36 10.21
C GLU A 19 -5.17 10.81 9.31
N ALA A 20 -6.16 10.19 9.94
CA ALA A 20 -7.37 9.63 9.34
C ALA A 20 -7.06 8.59 8.25
N ILE A 21 -6.13 7.67 8.57
CA ILE A 21 -5.73 6.54 7.73
C ILE A 21 -5.83 5.22 8.51
N TRP A 22 -6.48 4.22 7.92
CA TRP A 22 -6.63 2.89 8.50
C TRP A 22 -6.10 1.82 7.53
N ILE A 23 -5.13 1.02 7.97
CA ILE A 23 -4.57 -0.11 7.24
C ILE A 23 -4.96 -1.38 7.97
N ARG A 24 -5.92 -2.13 7.42
CA ARG A 24 -6.54 -3.28 8.07
C ARG A 24 -6.45 -4.52 7.20
N ARG A 25 -6.47 -5.71 7.81
CA ARG A 25 -6.68 -6.95 7.04
C ARG A 25 -7.97 -6.81 6.23
N GLY A 26 -7.89 -7.17 4.95
CA GLY A 26 -9.06 -7.09 4.08
C GLY A 26 -10.19 -8.01 4.51
N GLY A 27 -11.41 -7.69 4.08
CA GLY A 27 -12.59 -8.52 4.28
C GLY A 27 -12.48 -9.86 3.54
N CYS A 28 -13.49 -10.73 3.75
CA CYS A 28 -13.50 -12.14 3.39
C CYS A 28 -13.27 -12.47 1.89
N SER A 29 -13.28 -11.49 0.99
CA SER A 29 -13.14 -11.65 -0.46
C SER A 29 -11.93 -10.89 -1.01
N LYS A 30 -10.94 -11.63 -1.49
CA LYS A 30 -9.79 -11.11 -2.25
C LYS A 30 -10.29 -10.44 -3.53
N HIS A 31 -9.84 -9.21 -3.81
CA HIS A 31 -10.16 -8.54 -5.08
C HIS A 31 -9.58 -9.36 -6.26
N PRO A 32 -10.30 -9.56 -7.37
CA PRO A 32 -9.86 -10.45 -8.47
C PRO A 32 -8.49 -10.09 -9.08
N GLN A 33 -8.13 -8.81 -9.05
CA GLN A 33 -6.84 -8.33 -9.58
C GLN A 33 -5.67 -8.51 -8.61
N LEU A 34 -5.90 -8.87 -7.34
CA LEU A 34 -4.84 -9.13 -6.39
C LEU A 34 -4.19 -10.48 -6.69
N THR A 35 -2.90 -10.47 -7.02
CA THR A 35 -2.13 -11.68 -7.32
C THR A 35 -1.42 -12.21 -6.08
N LEU A 36 -0.97 -11.32 -5.19
CA LEU A 36 -0.19 -11.67 -4.00
C LEU A 36 -1.06 -12.23 -2.85
N PRO A 37 -0.49 -13.07 -1.96
CA PRO A 37 -1.25 -13.82 -0.96
C PRO A 37 -1.64 -13.01 0.28
N PHE A 38 -0.80 -12.08 0.74
CA PHE A 38 -1.09 -11.25 1.90
C PHE A 38 -1.55 -9.88 1.44
N PHE A 39 -2.67 -9.38 1.96
CA PHE A 39 -3.17 -8.07 1.59
C PHE A 39 -3.86 -7.35 2.75
N VAL A 40 -3.82 -6.02 2.66
CA VAL A 40 -4.52 -5.09 3.55
C VAL A 40 -5.37 -4.14 2.71
N GLU A 41 -6.49 -3.74 3.27
CA GLU A 41 -7.31 -2.65 2.81
C GLU A 41 -6.87 -1.38 3.50
N VAL A 42 -6.74 -0.32 2.71
CA VAL A 42 -6.42 1.01 3.21
C VAL A 42 -7.61 1.93 2.99
N GLU A 43 -7.99 2.60 4.05
CA GLU A 43 -9.00 3.66 4.03
C GLU A 43 -8.35 5.00 4.37
N ILE A 44 -8.56 5.99 3.50
CA ILE A 44 -7.97 7.32 3.55
C ILE A 44 -9.12 8.31 3.62
N LYS A 45 -9.27 8.99 4.76
CA LYS A 45 -10.24 10.09 4.90
C LYS A 45 -9.61 11.46 4.71
N ASN A 46 -8.27 11.53 4.74
CA ASN A 46 -7.52 12.75 4.54
C ASN A 46 -6.39 12.52 3.53
N SER A 47 -6.55 13.02 2.30
CA SER A 47 -5.58 12.90 1.22
C SER A 47 -4.33 13.77 1.40
N PHE A 48 -4.30 14.68 2.38
CA PHE A 48 -3.07 15.42 2.70
C PHE A 48 -2.01 14.53 3.36
N ASN A 49 -2.40 13.37 3.89
CA ASN A 49 -1.51 12.47 4.64
C ASN A 49 -1.06 11.24 3.83
N LEU A 50 -1.11 11.29 2.49
CA LEU A 50 -0.72 10.16 1.64
C LEU A 50 0.71 9.68 1.85
N GLN A 51 1.61 10.54 2.35
CA GLN A 51 2.98 10.17 2.71
C GLN A 51 3.04 9.00 3.70
N ILE A 52 2.06 8.84 4.58
CA ILE A 52 2.00 7.72 5.54
C ILE A 52 1.94 6.37 4.83
N ILE A 53 1.31 6.33 3.65
CA ILE A 53 1.22 5.09 2.86
C ILE A 53 2.58 4.68 2.32
N THR A 54 3.38 5.64 1.85
CA THR A 54 4.72 5.36 1.32
C THR A 54 5.70 5.04 2.45
N GLU A 55 5.63 5.75 3.57
CA GLU A 55 6.39 5.42 4.79
C GLU A 55 6.08 4.01 5.29
N TYR A 56 4.81 3.63 5.35
CA TYR A 56 4.39 2.27 5.70
C TYR A 56 5.03 1.21 4.78
N ILE A 57 5.07 1.46 3.47
CA ILE A 57 5.71 0.56 2.49
C ILE A 57 7.21 0.46 2.75
N TYR A 58 7.90 1.56 3.00
CA TYR A 58 9.34 1.57 3.25
C TYR A 58 9.70 0.89 4.57
N GLU A 59 8.97 1.16 5.65
CA GLU A 59 9.15 0.47 6.93
C GLU A 59 8.97 -1.04 6.78
N PHE A 60 8.00 -1.46 5.98
CA PHE A 60 7.77 -2.87 5.68
C PHE A 60 8.92 -3.47 4.85
N GLN A 61 9.37 -2.79 3.79
CA GLN A 61 10.49 -3.25 2.97
C GLN A 61 11.77 -3.45 3.80
N ARG A 62 12.08 -2.53 4.72
CA ARG A 62 13.26 -2.60 5.60
C ARG A 62 13.31 -3.85 6.50
N GLN A 63 12.18 -4.50 6.74
CA GLN A 63 12.11 -5.72 7.57
C GLN A 63 12.56 -6.98 6.83
N TYR A 64 12.72 -6.91 5.50
CA TYR A 64 13.01 -8.09 4.67
C TYR A 64 14.13 -7.79 3.67
N LYS A 65 14.85 -8.84 3.25
CA LYS A 65 15.90 -8.72 2.23
C LYS A 65 15.36 -8.41 0.82
N GLN A 66 14.13 -8.85 0.55
CA GLN A 66 13.42 -8.70 -0.72
C GLN A 66 11.93 -8.83 -0.45
N THR A 67 11.13 -7.99 -1.11
CA THR A 67 9.67 -8.06 -1.11
C THR A 67 9.13 -7.81 -2.50
N GLU A 68 7.99 -8.42 -2.78
CA GLU A 68 7.11 -8.06 -3.90
C GLU A 68 5.89 -7.39 -3.32
N ILE A 69 5.52 -6.24 -3.87
CA ILE A 69 4.39 -5.43 -3.43
C ILE A 69 3.52 -5.10 -4.64
N GLN A 70 2.21 -5.29 -4.49
CA GLN A 70 1.19 -4.86 -5.44
C GLN A 70 0.30 -3.84 -4.76
N ILE A 71 0.08 -2.69 -5.40
CA ILE A 71 -0.80 -1.64 -4.90
C ILE A 71 -1.91 -1.43 -5.94
N LEU A 72 -3.16 -1.57 -5.51
CA LEU A 72 -4.34 -1.33 -6.34
C LEU A 72 -5.08 -0.10 -5.81
N ILE A 73 -5.20 0.97 -6.59
CA ILE A 73 -5.72 2.26 -6.14
C ILE A 73 -6.98 2.61 -6.93
N LYS A 74 -8.06 3.03 -6.26
CA LYS A 74 -9.32 3.41 -6.92
C LYS A 74 -9.29 4.82 -7.50
N ASP A 75 -8.75 5.76 -6.74
CA ASP A 75 -8.75 7.17 -7.10
C ASP A 75 -7.48 7.53 -7.89
N THR A 76 -7.65 8.14 -9.07
CA THR A 76 -6.54 8.53 -9.95
C THR A 76 -5.64 9.60 -9.35
N SER A 77 -6.18 10.54 -8.58
CA SER A 77 -5.36 11.57 -7.93
C SER A 77 -4.44 10.99 -6.85
N ILE A 78 -4.94 10.00 -6.11
CA ILE A 78 -4.16 9.24 -5.14
C ILE A 78 -3.09 8.40 -5.86
N LEU A 79 -3.45 7.78 -6.99
CA LEU A 79 -2.54 6.99 -7.82
C LEU A 79 -1.33 7.82 -8.26
N ASP A 80 -1.56 8.96 -8.90
CA ASP A 80 -0.50 9.82 -9.43
C ASP A 80 0.45 10.26 -8.30
N THR A 81 -0.12 10.68 -7.15
CA THR A 81 0.65 11.13 -5.99
C THR A 81 1.52 10.01 -5.40
N ILE A 82 0.96 8.82 -5.20
CA ILE A 82 1.69 7.67 -4.62
C ILE A 82 2.75 7.18 -5.60
N GLN A 83 2.46 7.14 -6.90
CA GLN A 83 3.44 6.77 -7.92
C GLN A 83 4.64 7.71 -7.90
N GLU A 84 4.43 9.03 -7.87
CA GLU A 84 5.50 10.02 -7.80
C GLU A 84 6.38 9.82 -6.55
N MET A 85 5.76 9.62 -5.38
CA MET A 85 6.50 9.42 -4.12
C MET A 85 7.31 8.11 -4.07
N LEU A 86 6.83 7.05 -4.73
CA LEU A 86 7.48 5.74 -4.74
C LEU A 86 8.59 5.61 -5.79
N ILE A 87 8.43 6.24 -6.96
CA ILE A 87 9.45 6.25 -8.01
C ILE A 87 10.77 6.82 -7.49
N ASN A 88 10.69 7.85 -6.64
CA ASN A 88 11.86 8.57 -6.15
C ASN A 88 12.69 7.82 -5.09
N ASN A 89 12.15 6.77 -4.44
CA ASN A 89 12.86 6.11 -3.34
C ASN A 89 12.80 4.56 -3.37
N MET A 90 12.79 3.95 -4.57
CA MET A 90 12.82 2.50 -4.71
C MET A 90 14.10 1.90 -4.11
N LEU A 91 13.94 1.07 -3.07
CA LEU A 91 15.01 0.27 -2.51
C LEU A 91 15.40 -0.86 -3.49
N SER A 92 16.70 -1.02 -3.73
CA SER A 92 17.21 -2.11 -4.56
C SER A 92 16.84 -3.47 -3.96
N ASN A 93 16.49 -4.43 -4.83
CA ASN A 93 15.98 -5.78 -4.49
C ASN A 93 14.51 -5.87 -4.05
N HIS A 94 13.73 -4.79 -4.11
CA HIS A 94 12.29 -4.83 -3.92
C HIS A 94 11.56 -4.53 -5.23
N SER A 95 10.38 -5.12 -5.43
CA SER A 95 9.51 -4.79 -6.57
C SER A 95 8.19 -4.22 -6.07
N ILE A 96 7.74 -3.17 -6.74
CA ILE A 96 6.43 -2.55 -6.52
C ILE A 96 5.71 -2.48 -7.86
N THR A 97 4.50 -2.98 -7.92
CA THR A 97 3.59 -2.80 -9.07
C THR A 97 2.39 -2.00 -8.60
N ILE A 98 2.11 -0.88 -9.27
CA ILE A 98 1.00 0.03 -8.91
C ILE A 98 0.02 0.05 -10.08
N GLN A 99 -1.25 -0.23 -9.80
CA GLN A 99 -2.31 -0.33 -10.80
C GLN A 99 -3.56 0.42 -10.34
N GLN A 100 -4.29 0.97 -11.29
CA GLN A 100 -5.62 1.50 -11.04
C GLN A 100 -6.65 0.37 -10.99
N LEU A 101 -7.60 0.46 -10.05
CA LEU A 101 -8.78 -0.42 -9.94
C LEU A 101 -9.88 -0.05 -10.94
#